data_AF-A0A2V3ID36-F1
#
_entry.id   AF-A0A2V3ID36-F1
#
_cell.length_a   1.000
_cell.length_b   1.000
_cell.length_c   1.000
_cell.angle_alpha   90.00
_cell.angle_beta   90.00
_cell.angle_gamma   90.00
#
_symmetry.space_group_name_H-M   'P 1'
#
loop_
_entity.id
_entity.type
_entity.pdbx_description
1 polymer ?
#
loop_
_entity_poly.entity_id
_entity_poly.type
_entity_poly.pdbx_seq_one_letter_code
_entity_poly.pdbx_strand_id
1 'polypeptide(L)'
;MRICEDTPFKSSRARFRHSLSTSVNGWKPSRLLHEAVEPKKIEVKLMESTLQERPDHPINLCHSFNAQETSHRLSKALRRRDRRLSIVAAMKRFQPPRPGEKENKIADLEDIGREARAFSVTGVDAALVITDMLSYGFETAELSRNANVLRTSNLDLGMAIARHDLINDPVQIAEAAVAGAAAVNIIAAAALPKIMELMDAVTAMGIESVVECHTELERDLRSYEEGCHQ
;
A
#
# COMPACT_ATOMS: atom_id res chain seq x y z
N MET A 1 0.17 -1.26 -55.75
CA MET A 1 1.31 -2.01 -56.32
C MET A 1 2.57 -1.38 -55.71
N ARG A 2 3.33 -2.00 -54.81
CA ARG A 2 3.64 -3.41 -54.56
C ARG A 2 3.37 -3.82 -53.10
N ILE A 3 3.03 -5.08 -52.95
CA ILE A 3 2.95 -5.88 -51.72
C ILE A 3 4.31 -6.58 -51.58
N CYS A 4 4.85 -6.66 -50.36
CA CYS A 4 5.95 -7.56 -49.95
C CYS A 4 5.62 -7.98 -48.51
N GLU A 5 4.90 -9.08 -48.30
CA GLU A 5 5.35 -10.49 -48.24
C GLU A 5 6.18 -10.84 -46.99
N ASP A 6 5.56 -11.72 -46.20
CA ASP A 6 6.02 -12.41 -45.01
C ASP A 6 7.30 -13.23 -45.24
N THR A 7 8.18 -13.24 -44.25
CA THR A 7 9.18 -14.31 -44.09
C THR A 7 9.26 -14.80 -42.63
N PRO A 8 9.56 -16.09 -42.41
CA PRO A 8 9.08 -16.83 -41.24
C PRO A 8 10.03 -16.79 -40.04
N PHE A 9 9.44 -16.76 -38.85
CA PHE A 9 10.10 -16.83 -37.54
C PHE A 9 10.85 -18.17 -37.36
N LYS A 10 12.18 -18.13 -37.39
CA LYS A 10 13.03 -19.30 -37.07
C LYS A 10 13.17 -19.44 -35.55
N SER A 11 12.65 -20.54 -35.00
CA SER A 11 12.86 -20.91 -33.61
C SER A 11 14.29 -21.47 -33.39
N SER A 12 15.19 -20.67 -32.81
CA SER A 12 16.43 -21.18 -32.23
C SER A 12 16.26 -21.29 -30.71
N ARG A 13 16.11 -22.52 -30.21
CA ARG A 13 16.19 -22.85 -28.78
C ARG A 13 17.60 -22.59 -28.27
N ALA A 14 17.90 -21.37 -27.87
CA ALA A 14 19.07 -21.06 -27.06
C ALA A 14 18.72 -21.35 -25.59
N ARG A 15 19.24 -22.46 -25.06
CA ARG A 15 19.23 -22.75 -23.62
C ARG A 15 20.20 -21.79 -22.94
N PHE A 16 19.70 -20.64 -22.51
CA PHE A 16 20.42 -19.78 -21.58
C PHE A 16 20.28 -20.35 -20.18
N ARG A 17 21.40 -20.89 -19.67
CA ARG A 17 21.54 -21.22 -18.25
C ARG A 17 21.58 -19.90 -17.49
N HIS A 18 20.45 -19.53 -16.90
CA HIS A 18 20.41 -18.46 -15.91
C HIS A 18 21.15 -18.90 -14.65
N SER A 19 22.24 -18.21 -14.35
CA SER A 19 22.78 -18.15 -12.99
C SER A 19 21.89 -17.22 -12.17
N LEU A 20 20.68 -17.68 -11.82
CA LEU A 20 19.80 -17.04 -10.85
C LEU A 20 19.91 -17.81 -9.54
N SER A 21 20.69 -17.32 -8.59
CA SER A 21 20.42 -17.51 -7.16
C SER A 21 21.57 -16.98 -6.33
N THR A 22 21.28 -15.97 -5.51
CA THR A 22 21.76 -15.75 -4.13
C THR A 22 21.41 -14.29 -3.80
N SER A 23 20.17 -13.96 -3.43
CA SER A 23 19.84 -13.86 -2.00
C SER A 23 18.37 -13.46 -1.72
N VAL A 24 17.46 -13.49 -2.69
CA VAL A 24 16.07 -13.02 -2.49
C VAL A 24 15.13 -14.10 -1.94
N ASN A 25 15.35 -15.38 -2.26
CA ASN A 25 14.51 -16.51 -1.82
C ASN A 25 14.58 -16.85 -0.32
N GLY A 26 15.35 -16.08 0.47
CA GLY A 26 15.50 -16.24 1.92
C GLY A 26 15.39 -14.95 2.71
N TRP A 27 14.86 -13.88 2.10
CA TRP A 27 14.71 -12.60 2.78
C TRP A 27 13.85 -12.77 4.04
N LYS A 28 14.39 -12.31 5.16
CA LYS A 28 13.66 -12.17 6.41
C LYS A 28 13.84 -10.74 6.89
N PRO A 29 12.75 -10.07 7.29
CA PRO A 29 12.84 -8.77 7.92
C PRO A 29 13.76 -8.83 9.16
N SER A 30 14.31 -7.69 9.55
CA SER A 30 15.06 -7.57 10.81
C SER A 30 14.18 -8.01 11.99
N ARG A 31 14.79 -8.43 13.11
CA ARG A 31 14.11 -9.11 14.21
C ARG A 31 12.79 -8.47 14.65
N LEU A 32 12.79 -7.16 14.93
CA LEU A 32 11.58 -6.45 15.36
C LEU A 32 10.49 -6.43 14.28
N LEU A 33 10.87 -6.19 13.03
CA LEU A 33 9.92 -6.19 11.92
C LEU A 33 9.39 -7.61 11.64
N HIS A 34 10.23 -8.63 11.79
CA HIS A 34 9.82 -10.02 11.67
C HIS A 34 8.79 -10.39 12.75
N GLU A 35 9.00 -9.97 13.99
CA GLU A 35 8.04 -10.18 15.10
C GLU A 35 6.68 -9.50 14.83
N ALA A 36 6.66 -8.39 14.08
CA ALA A 36 5.42 -7.70 13.69
C ALA A 36 4.74 -8.30 12.42
N VAL A 37 5.54 -8.81 11.47
CA VAL A 37 5.03 -9.36 10.21
C VAL A 37 4.35 -10.72 10.40
N GLU A 38 4.85 -11.57 11.31
CA GLU A 38 4.29 -12.91 11.50
C GLU A 38 2.82 -12.92 11.98
N PRO A 39 2.42 -12.13 13.00
CA PRO A 39 1.01 -11.98 13.35
C PRO A 39 0.17 -11.46 12.19
N LYS A 40 0.69 -10.49 11.42
CA LYS A 40 -0.02 -9.93 10.26
C LYS A 40 -0.29 -10.97 9.17
N LYS A 41 0.63 -11.91 8.92
CA LYS A 41 0.38 -13.03 7.99
C LYS A 41 -0.77 -13.93 8.46
N ILE A 42 -0.94 -14.10 9.77
CA ILE A 42 -2.05 -14.89 10.34
C ILE A 42 -3.37 -14.14 10.14
N GLU A 43 -3.39 -12.84 10.41
CA GLU A 43 -4.54 -11.96 10.17
C GLU A 43 -4.98 -12.02 8.70
N VAL A 44 -4.04 -11.89 7.76
CA VAL A 44 -4.30 -11.98 6.31
C VAL A 44 -4.88 -13.35 5.94
N LYS A 45 -4.31 -14.46 6.43
CA LYS A 45 -4.85 -15.80 6.15
C LYS A 45 -6.28 -15.98 6.65
N LEU A 46 -6.60 -15.44 7.82
CA LEU A 46 -7.95 -15.49 8.36
C LEU A 46 -8.92 -14.66 7.50
N MET A 47 -8.47 -13.50 7.05
CA MET A 47 -9.20 -12.65 6.11
C MET A 47 -9.47 -13.38 4.78
N GLU A 48 -8.46 -14.01 4.18
CA GLU A 48 -8.61 -14.80 2.96
C GLU A 48 -9.59 -15.96 3.15
N SER A 49 -9.49 -16.71 4.25
CA SER A 49 -10.42 -17.80 4.57
C SER A 49 -11.86 -17.30 4.65
N THR A 50 -12.08 -16.14 5.27
CA THR A 50 -13.41 -15.53 5.39
C THR A 50 -13.94 -15.09 4.01
N LEU A 51 -13.06 -14.56 3.16
CA LEU A 51 -13.40 -14.11 1.82
C LEU A 51 -13.68 -15.26 0.85
N GLN A 52 -13.04 -16.42 1.01
CA GLN A 52 -13.33 -17.62 0.23
C GLN A 52 -14.79 -18.08 0.38
N GLU A 53 -15.36 -17.93 1.58
CA GLU A 53 -16.76 -18.24 1.86
C GLU A 53 -17.74 -17.20 1.30
N ARG A 54 -17.24 -16.03 0.86
CA ARG A 54 -18.03 -14.88 0.43
C ARG A 54 -17.53 -14.33 -0.92
N PRO A 55 -17.69 -15.06 -2.03
CA PRO A 55 -17.16 -14.65 -3.33
C PRO A 55 -17.71 -13.32 -3.85
N ASP A 56 -18.90 -12.91 -3.39
CA ASP A 56 -19.55 -11.64 -3.72
C ASP A 56 -19.09 -10.46 -2.85
N HIS A 57 -18.17 -10.68 -1.91
CA HIS A 57 -17.66 -9.63 -1.05
C HIS A 57 -16.96 -8.52 -1.86
N PRO A 58 -17.17 -7.22 -1.55
CA PRO A 58 -16.57 -6.12 -2.31
C PRO A 58 -15.05 -6.20 -2.46
N ILE A 59 -14.36 -6.75 -1.46
CA ILE A 59 -12.91 -6.98 -1.51
C ILE A 59 -12.55 -8.01 -2.59
N ASN A 60 -13.29 -9.11 -2.71
CA ASN A 60 -13.07 -10.10 -3.76
C ASN A 60 -13.33 -9.52 -5.15
N LEU A 61 -14.38 -8.71 -5.29
CA LEU A 61 -14.68 -8.02 -6.54
C LEU A 61 -13.56 -7.05 -6.91
N CYS A 62 -13.11 -6.21 -5.97
CA CYS A 62 -11.99 -5.30 -6.16
C CYS A 62 -10.67 -6.04 -6.47
N HIS A 63 -10.46 -7.21 -5.87
CA HIS A 63 -9.27 -8.01 -6.08
C HIS A 63 -9.27 -8.75 -7.43
N SER A 64 -10.45 -9.13 -7.92
CA SER A 64 -10.61 -9.95 -9.14
C SER A 64 -10.64 -9.13 -10.43
N PHE A 65 -10.97 -7.84 -10.36
CA PHE A 65 -11.17 -7.00 -11.54
C PHE A 65 -10.28 -5.76 -11.50
N ASN A 66 -9.75 -5.41 -12.67
CA ASN A 66 -9.01 -4.16 -12.83
C ASN A 66 -9.95 -2.97 -12.71
N ALA A 67 -9.51 -1.96 -11.94
CA ALA A 67 -10.16 -0.67 -11.86
C ALA A 67 -10.19 -0.02 -13.24
N GLN A 68 -11.31 0.64 -13.55
CA GLN A 68 -11.47 1.38 -14.79
C GLN A 68 -10.69 2.70 -14.78
N GLU A 69 -10.49 3.26 -13.59
CA GLU A 69 -9.80 4.53 -13.37
C GLU A 69 -8.81 4.38 -12.22
N THR A 70 -7.69 5.10 -12.32
CA THR A 70 -6.70 5.19 -11.25
C THR A 70 -6.93 6.47 -10.44
N SER A 71 -7.02 6.34 -9.12
CA SER A 71 -6.94 7.47 -8.21
C SER A 71 -5.59 8.16 -8.37
N HIS A 72 -5.62 9.48 -8.56
CA HIS A 72 -4.42 10.33 -8.54
C HIS A 72 -4.50 11.34 -7.40
N ARG A 73 -5.29 11.08 -6.35
CA ARG A 73 -5.53 12.06 -5.28
C ARG A 73 -4.27 12.28 -4.44
N LEU A 74 -3.52 11.24 -4.11
CA LEU A 74 -2.29 11.37 -3.33
C LEU A 74 -1.22 12.11 -4.13
N SER A 75 -0.93 11.69 -5.37
CA SER A 75 0.07 12.37 -6.19
C SER A 75 -0.30 13.83 -6.47
N LYS A 76 -1.59 14.15 -6.69
CA LYS A 76 -2.05 15.54 -6.83
C LYS A 76 -1.86 16.34 -5.54
N ALA A 77 -2.15 15.75 -4.38
CA ALA A 77 -1.96 16.41 -3.09
C ALA A 77 -0.48 16.69 -2.77
N LEU A 78 0.42 15.76 -3.13
CA LEU A 78 1.85 15.88 -2.83
C LEU A 78 2.65 16.68 -3.88
N ARG A 79 2.25 16.67 -5.16
CA ARG A 79 2.97 17.35 -6.25
C ARG A 79 2.42 18.77 -6.50
N ARG A 80 2.42 19.60 -5.45
CA ARG A 80 1.91 20.97 -5.54
C ARG A 80 2.79 21.84 -6.43
N ARG A 81 2.15 22.70 -7.22
CA ARG A 81 2.84 23.65 -8.11
C ARG A 81 3.31 24.91 -7.39
N ASP A 82 2.78 25.19 -6.21
CA ASP A 82 3.07 26.40 -5.43
C ASP A 82 4.37 26.33 -4.62
N ARG A 83 5.14 25.22 -4.76
CA ARG A 83 6.44 24.99 -4.12
C ARG A 83 6.42 25.07 -2.60
N ARG A 84 5.25 24.92 -1.97
CA ARG A 84 5.14 24.81 -0.51
C ARG A 84 5.43 23.38 -0.06
N LEU A 85 5.85 23.25 1.19
CA LEU A 85 6.03 21.94 1.83
C LEU A 85 4.67 21.24 1.90
N SER A 86 4.60 20.00 1.40
CA SER A 86 3.45 19.14 1.60
C SER A 86 3.53 18.43 2.96
N ILE A 87 2.40 18.37 3.67
CA ILE A 87 2.30 17.76 5.00
C ILE A 87 1.46 16.49 4.90
N VAL A 88 2.06 15.37 5.32
CA VAL A 88 1.36 14.09 5.50
C VAL A 88 1.24 13.81 6.99
N ALA A 89 0.01 13.81 7.51
CA ALA A 89 -0.25 13.57 8.92
C ALA A 89 -0.44 12.07 9.20
N ALA A 90 0.32 11.50 10.12
CA ALA A 90 0.12 10.13 10.57
C ALA A 90 -0.94 10.07 11.68
N MET A 91 -2.00 9.27 11.48
CA MET A 91 -3.05 9.03 12.45
C MET A 91 -2.79 7.72 13.19
N LYS A 92 -2.47 7.81 14.48
CA LYS A 92 -2.25 6.69 15.41
C LYS A 92 -2.61 7.10 16.84
N ARG A 93 -3.25 6.20 17.61
CA ARG A 93 -3.61 6.43 19.02
C ARG A 93 -2.47 6.04 19.94
N PHE A 94 -1.78 4.95 19.59
CA PHE A 94 -0.68 4.40 20.36
C PHE A 94 0.61 4.45 19.54
N GLN A 95 1.72 4.43 20.26
CA GLN A 95 3.03 4.18 19.68
C GLN A 95 3.57 2.88 20.28
N PRO A 96 3.92 1.88 19.45
CA PRO A 96 4.59 0.68 19.92
C PRO A 96 5.85 1.06 20.70
N PRO A 97 6.06 0.49 21.90
CA PRO A 97 7.19 0.83 22.73
C PRO A 97 8.49 0.40 22.06
N ARG A 98 9.56 1.16 22.31
CA ARG A 98 10.91 0.66 22.05
C ARG A 98 11.27 -0.41 23.09
N PRO A 99 12.26 -1.29 22.80
CA PRO A 99 12.71 -2.27 23.78
C PRO A 99 13.04 -1.61 25.13
N GLY A 100 12.33 -2.00 26.19
CA GLY A 100 12.49 -1.46 27.54
C GLY A 100 11.55 -0.31 27.91
N GLU A 101 10.71 0.16 26.98
CA GLU A 101 9.69 1.19 27.24
C GLU A 101 8.30 0.57 27.45
N LYS A 102 7.39 1.34 28.06
CA LYS A 102 5.97 0.99 28.16
C LYS A 102 5.20 1.55 26.98
N GLU A 103 4.10 0.90 26.62
CA GLU A 103 3.16 1.43 25.63
C GLU A 103 2.69 2.83 26.03
N ASN A 104 2.63 3.72 25.04
CA ASN A 104 2.27 5.11 25.25
C ASN A 104 1.11 5.50 24.34
N LYS A 105 -0.01 5.92 24.94
CA LYS A 105 -1.11 6.58 24.23
C LYS A 105 -0.66 8.00 23.89
N ILE A 106 -0.59 8.32 22.61
CA ILE A 106 -0.05 9.59 22.10
C ILE A 106 -1.14 10.56 21.65
N ALA A 107 -2.37 10.07 21.42
CA ALA A 107 -3.50 10.91 21.02
C ALA A 107 -4.86 10.29 21.38
N ASP A 108 -5.78 11.15 21.80
CA ASP A 108 -7.19 10.82 22.01
C ASP A 108 -7.98 11.08 20.71
N LEU A 109 -7.89 10.13 19.78
CA LEU A 109 -8.57 10.21 18.48
C LEU A 109 -9.94 9.50 18.57
N GLU A 110 -10.86 10.02 19.37
CA GLU A 110 -12.18 9.39 19.62
C GLU A 110 -13.12 9.48 18.41
N ASP A 111 -13.21 10.64 17.76
CA ASP A 111 -13.95 10.84 16.51
C ASP A 111 -12.97 11.10 15.36
N ILE A 112 -12.55 10.01 14.72
CA ILE A 112 -11.57 10.09 13.63
C ILE A 112 -12.08 10.94 12.45
N GLY A 113 -13.39 10.95 12.21
CA GLY A 113 -14.01 11.77 11.16
C GLY A 113 -13.90 13.26 11.45
N ARG A 114 -14.05 13.67 12.72
CA ARG A 114 -13.76 15.04 13.15
C ARG A 114 -12.30 15.40 12.92
N GLU A 115 -11.38 14.52 13.26
CA GLU A 115 -9.94 14.76 13.09
C GLU A 115 -9.53 14.84 11.61
N ALA A 116 -10.07 13.99 10.74
CA ALA A 116 -9.86 14.09 9.29
C ALA A 116 -10.36 15.42 8.72
N ARG A 117 -11.52 15.91 9.17
CA ARG A 117 -12.00 17.26 8.80
C ARG A 117 -11.06 18.35 9.30
N ALA A 118 -10.62 18.25 10.56
CA ALA A 118 -9.70 19.22 11.15
C ALA A 118 -8.37 19.28 10.38
N PHE A 119 -7.80 18.15 9.99
CA PHE A 119 -6.60 18.09 9.14
C PHE A 119 -6.85 18.72 7.78
N SER A 120 -7.97 18.39 7.15
CA SER A 120 -8.34 18.92 5.85
C SER A 120 -8.45 20.45 5.86
N VAL A 121 -9.09 21.04 6.88
CA VAL A 121 -9.24 22.51 6.98
C VAL A 121 -7.98 23.23 7.43
N THR A 122 -7.05 22.55 8.12
CA THR A 122 -5.77 23.12 8.54
C THR A 122 -4.68 23.04 7.47
N GLY A 123 -4.99 22.46 6.30
CA GLY A 123 -4.09 22.41 5.15
C GLY A 123 -3.15 21.21 5.13
N VAL A 124 -3.50 20.13 5.83
CA VAL A 124 -2.84 18.83 5.65
C VAL A 124 -3.18 18.30 4.25
N ASP A 125 -2.16 17.87 3.50
CA ASP A 125 -2.32 17.42 2.11
C ASP A 125 -2.70 15.94 2.03
N ALA A 126 -2.23 15.13 2.98
CA ALA A 126 -2.65 13.74 3.09
C ALA A 126 -2.65 13.25 4.54
N ALA A 127 -3.46 12.25 4.84
CA ALA A 127 -3.39 11.51 6.09
C ALA A 127 -3.00 10.06 5.84
N LEU A 128 -2.00 9.58 6.59
CA LEU A 128 -1.63 8.17 6.69
C LEU A 128 -2.34 7.57 7.91
N VAL A 129 -3.37 6.77 7.67
CA VAL A 129 -4.12 6.08 8.73
C VAL A 129 -3.46 4.74 8.99
N ILE A 130 -2.89 4.54 10.18
CA ILE A 130 -2.12 3.34 10.51
C ILE A 130 -3.07 2.25 11.03
N THR A 131 -3.48 1.31 10.19
CA THR A 131 -4.55 0.33 10.48
C THR A 131 -4.03 -0.97 11.10
N ASP A 132 -3.25 -0.88 12.17
CA ASP A 132 -2.93 -2.02 13.02
C ASP A 132 -3.47 -1.76 14.42
N MET A 133 -4.55 -2.48 14.74
CA MET A 133 -5.31 -2.30 15.98
C MET A 133 -4.49 -2.66 17.22
N LEU A 134 -3.64 -3.68 17.15
CA LEU A 134 -2.86 -4.13 18.30
C LEU A 134 -1.71 -3.17 18.61
N SER A 135 -1.13 -2.55 17.58
CA SER A 135 0.06 -1.71 17.72
C SER A 135 -0.25 -0.21 17.81
N TYR A 136 -1.25 0.26 17.08
CA TYR A 136 -1.54 1.70 16.91
C TYR A 136 -2.99 2.05 17.26
N GLY A 137 -3.83 1.05 17.49
CA GLY A 137 -5.20 1.20 17.94
C GLY A 137 -6.17 1.66 16.87
N PHE A 138 -5.98 1.30 15.60
CA PHE A 138 -6.91 1.63 14.51
C PHE A 138 -7.25 0.41 13.65
N GLU A 139 -8.51 0.33 13.24
CA GLU A 139 -9.02 -0.70 12.32
C GLU A 139 -9.33 -0.12 10.93
N THR A 140 -9.42 -0.97 9.91
CA THR A 140 -9.83 -0.59 8.54
C THR A 140 -11.21 0.09 8.49
N ALA A 141 -12.11 -0.22 9.42
CA ALA A 141 -13.40 0.45 9.52
C ALA A 141 -13.25 1.97 9.76
N GLU A 142 -12.19 2.39 10.46
CA GLU A 142 -11.92 3.80 10.76
C GLU A 142 -11.32 4.54 9.56
N LEU A 143 -10.46 3.87 8.80
CA LEU A 143 -10.04 4.33 7.46
C LEU A 143 -11.26 4.62 6.59
N SER A 144 -12.25 3.73 6.59
CA SER A 144 -13.51 3.91 5.82
C SER A 144 -14.31 5.13 6.29
N ARG A 145 -14.41 5.34 7.61
CA ARG A 145 -15.08 6.53 8.17
C ARG A 145 -14.37 7.83 7.74
N ASN A 146 -13.03 7.86 7.78
CA ASN A 146 -12.24 9.00 7.31
C ASN A 146 -12.50 9.32 5.83
N ALA A 147 -12.36 8.30 4.97
CA ALA A 147 -12.57 8.47 3.54
C ALA A 147 -14.01 8.93 3.23
N ASN A 148 -15.01 8.42 3.95
CA ASN A 148 -16.41 8.80 3.74
C ASN A 148 -16.71 10.22 4.23
N VAL A 149 -16.18 10.62 5.38
CA VAL A 149 -16.37 11.98 5.90
C VAL A 149 -15.80 13.02 4.94
N LEU A 150 -14.61 12.79 4.37
CA LEU A 150 -14.02 13.73 3.42
C LEU A 150 -14.72 13.73 2.06
N ARG A 151 -15.24 12.58 1.62
CA ARG A 151 -16.03 12.48 0.37
C ARG A 151 -17.39 13.17 0.50
N THR A 152 -18.01 13.15 1.68
CA THR A 152 -19.36 13.68 1.92
C THR A 152 -19.35 15.13 2.44
N SER A 153 -18.25 15.60 3.00
CA SER A 153 -18.07 17.02 3.24
C SER A 153 -18.03 17.73 1.89
N ASN A 154 -18.96 18.65 1.64
CA ASN A 154 -18.95 19.56 0.48
C ASN A 154 -17.69 20.47 0.40
N LEU A 155 -16.70 20.20 1.23
CA LEU A 155 -15.37 20.78 1.30
C LEU A 155 -14.40 19.73 0.76
N ASP A 156 -14.36 19.51 -0.56
CA ASP A 156 -13.25 18.77 -1.16
C ASP A 156 -12.02 19.70 -1.17
N LEU A 157 -11.31 19.73 -0.06
CA LEU A 157 -10.07 20.49 0.09
C LEU A 157 -8.87 19.73 -0.49
N GLY A 158 -9.10 18.59 -1.14
CA GLY A 158 -8.07 17.83 -1.85
C GLY A 158 -7.19 16.94 -0.97
N MET A 159 -7.49 16.81 0.33
CA MET A 159 -6.71 15.94 1.22
C MET A 159 -6.90 14.46 0.84
N ALA A 160 -5.80 13.75 0.61
CA ALA A 160 -5.82 12.31 0.31
C ALA A 160 -5.76 11.47 1.59
N ILE A 161 -6.47 10.33 1.61
CA ILE A 161 -6.35 9.34 2.69
C ILE A 161 -5.55 8.15 2.18
N ALA A 162 -4.49 7.80 2.87
CA ALA A 162 -3.67 6.62 2.59
C ALA A 162 -3.74 5.64 3.78
N ARG A 163 -3.80 4.34 3.48
CA ARG A 163 -3.66 3.28 4.49
C ARG A 163 -2.18 3.01 4.75
N HIS A 164 -1.77 2.98 6.01
CA HIS A 164 -0.46 2.48 6.42
C HIS A 164 -0.66 1.20 7.23
N ASP A 165 -0.04 0.11 6.79
CA ASP A 165 -0.09 -1.20 7.45
C ASP A 165 1.11 -2.04 6.97
N LEU A 166 1.33 -3.20 7.59
CA LEU A 166 2.26 -4.21 7.11
C LEU A 166 1.64 -5.00 5.94
N ILE A 167 1.58 -4.37 4.77
CA ILE A 167 1.04 -4.97 3.55
C ILE A 167 2.00 -6.01 3.01
N ASN A 168 1.58 -7.27 3.01
CA ASN A 168 2.32 -8.42 2.50
C ASN A 168 1.49 -9.28 1.53
N ASP A 169 0.23 -8.91 1.28
CA ASP A 169 -0.68 -9.60 0.39
C ASP A 169 -1.60 -8.64 -0.40
N PRO A 170 -1.88 -8.90 -1.69
CA PRO A 170 -2.82 -8.13 -2.50
C PRO A 170 -4.22 -7.93 -1.89
N VAL A 171 -4.72 -8.88 -1.09
CA VAL A 171 -6.06 -8.76 -0.49
C VAL A 171 -6.17 -7.54 0.44
N GLN A 172 -5.07 -7.14 1.08
CA GLN A 172 -5.01 -5.96 1.94
C GLN A 172 -5.09 -4.65 1.13
N ILE A 173 -4.58 -4.67 -0.11
CA ILE A 173 -4.69 -3.53 -1.04
C ILE A 173 -6.14 -3.39 -1.49
N ALA A 174 -6.81 -4.51 -1.79
CA ALA A 174 -8.23 -4.51 -2.15
C ALA A 174 -9.10 -4.02 -0.99
N GLU A 175 -8.80 -4.44 0.23
CA GLU A 175 -9.44 -3.92 1.44
C GLU A 175 -9.26 -2.40 1.59
N ALA A 176 -8.05 -1.89 1.35
CA ALA A 176 -7.77 -0.46 1.42
C ALA A 176 -8.55 0.34 0.36
N ALA A 177 -8.59 -0.16 -0.88
CA ALA A 177 -9.32 0.46 -1.98
C ALA A 177 -10.84 0.50 -1.69
N VAL A 178 -11.41 -0.62 -1.22
CA VAL A 178 -12.82 -0.71 -0.81
C VAL A 178 -13.14 0.24 0.36
N ALA A 179 -12.21 0.35 1.32
CA ALA A 179 -12.30 1.32 2.41
C ALA A 179 -12.18 2.78 1.93
N GLY A 180 -11.84 3.02 0.67
CA GLY A 180 -11.74 4.36 0.09
C GLY A 180 -10.40 5.04 0.28
N ALA A 181 -9.35 4.28 0.57
CA ALA A 181 -8.00 4.82 0.52
C ALA A 181 -7.66 5.25 -0.92
N ALA A 182 -7.06 6.42 -1.06
CA ALA A 182 -6.46 6.87 -2.31
C ALA A 182 -5.12 6.19 -2.59
N ALA A 183 -4.47 5.68 -1.54
CA ALA A 183 -3.17 5.03 -1.62
C ALA A 183 -2.93 4.05 -0.46
N VAL A 184 -1.91 3.22 -0.62
CA VAL A 184 -1.35 2.37 0.44
C VAL A 184 0.13 2.68 0.67
N ASN A 185 0.59 2.56 1.92
CA ASN A 185 2.01 2.58 2.27
C ASN A 185 2.52 1.14 2.40
N ILE A 186 3.52 0.78 1.60
CA ILE A 186 4.13 -0.54 1.55
C ILE A 186 5.53 -0.46 2.15
N ILE A 187 5.77 -1.14 3.26
CA ILE A 187 7.10 -1.23 3.87
C ILE A 187 7.92 -2.26 3.09
N ALA A 188 8.96 -1.79 2.37
CA ALA A 188 9.73 -2.63 1.45
C ALA A 188 10.30 -3.88 2.14
N ALA A 189 10.92 -3.70 3.31
CA ALA A 189 11.49 -4.80 4.09
C ALA A 189 10.46 -5.84 4.56
N ALA A 190 9.17 -5.47 4.70
CA ALA A 190 8.09 -6.39 5.07
C ALA A 190 7.46 -7.08 3.85
N ALA A 191 7.49 -6.42 2.69
CA ALA A 191 6.89 -6.88 1.45
C ALA A 191 7.80 -7.81 0.63
N LEU A 192 9.12 -7.71 0.78
CA LEU A 192 10.06 -8.54 0.00
C LEU A 192 9.86 -10.05 0.28
N PRO A 193 9.91 -10.89 -0.77
CA PRO A 193 10.26 -10.56 -2.15
C PRO A 193 9.07 -10.13 -3.04
N LYS A 194 7.86 -10.06 -2.50
CA LYS A 194 6.60 -9.83 -3.25
C LYS A 194 6.32 -8.37 -3.61
N ILE A 195 7.30 -7.47 -3.48
CA ILE A 195 7.02 -6.03 -3.61
C ILE A 195 6.46 -5.67 -5.00
N MET A 196 6.95 -6.31 -6.07
CA MET A 196 6.46 -6.05 -7.43
C MET A 196 5.03 -6.58 -7.64
N GLU A 197 4.72 -7.76 -7.11
CA GLU A 197 3.34 -8.29 -7.09
C GLU A 197 2.37 -7.32 -6.40
N LEU A 198 2.79 -6.73 -5.27
CA LEU A 198 1.98 -5.74 -4.57
C LEU A 198 1.85 -4.43 -5.35
N MET A 199 2.89 -3.98 -6.06
CA MET A 199 2.83 -2.78 -6.91
C MET A 199 1.91 -2.97 -8.13
N ASP A 200 1.92 -4.17 -8.72
CA ASP A 200 1.00 -4.55 -9.79
C ASP A 200 -0.43 -4.58 -9.26
N ALA A 201 -0.65 -5.15 -8.06
CA ALA A 201 -1.95 -5.16 -7.40
C ALA A 201 -2.48 -3.74 -7.10
N VAL A 202 -1.63 -2.83 -6.61
CA VAL A 202 -1.98 -1.41 -6.41
C VAL A 202 -2.47 -0.79 -7.71
N THR A 203 -1.74 -1.02 -8.80
CA THR A 203 -2.09 -0.49 -10.12
C THR A 203 -3.41 -1.08 -10.63
N ALA A 204 -3.57 -2.40 -10.52
CA ALA A 204 -4.78 -3.11 -10.92
C ALA A 204 -6.01 -2.63 -10.14
N MET A 205 -5.88 -2.32 -8.85
CA MET A 205 -6.98 -1.85 -8.00
C MET A 205 -7.22 -0.34 -8.09
N GLY A 206 -6.47 0.38 -8.92
CA GLY A 206 -6.71 1.80 -9.20
C GLY A 206 -6.42 2.73 -8.04
N ILE A 207 -5.53 2.36 -7.12
CA ILE A 207 -5.05 3.25 -6.05
C ILE A 207 -3.54 3.52 -6.22
N GLU A 208 -2.98 4.40 -5.41
CA GLU A 208 -1.54 4.75 -5.46
C GLU A 208 -0.75 3.99 -4.38
N SER A 209 0.58 4.02 -4.47
CA SER A 209 1.45 3.50 -3.41
C SER A 209 2.52 4.49 -2.99
N VAL A 210 2.89 4.41 -1.72
CA VAL A 210 4.13 4.96 -1.15
C VAL A 210 4.95 3.78 -0.69
N VAL A 211 6.18 3.66 -1.18
CA VAL A 211 7.10 2.59 -0.74
C VAL A 211 8.02 3.16 0.33
N GLU A 212 7.95 2.59 1.53
CA GLU A 212 8.78 2.95 2.67
C GLU A 212 10.05 2.09 2.69
N CYS A 213 11.19 2.73 2.42
CA CYS A 213 12.51 2.11 2.40
C CYS A 213 13.36 2.65 3.56
N HIS A 214 14.07 1.76 4.23
CA HIS A 214 15.00 2.09 5.34
C HIS A 214 16.47 1.90 4.97
N THR A 215 16.74 1.32 3.80
CA THR A 215 18.09 1.11 3.28
C THR A 215 18.15 1.50 1.80
N GLU A 216 19.35 1.85 1.33
CA GLU A 216 19.57 2.10 -0.11
C GLU A 216 19.27 0.86 -0.95
N LEU A 217 19.57 -0.34 -0.41
CA LEU A 217 19.24 -1.60 -1.05
C LEU A 217 17.73 -1.75 -1.26
N GLU A 218 16.90 -1.49 -0.25
CA GLU A 218 15.44 -1.52 -0.39
C GLU A 218 14.91 -0.56 -1.45
N ARG A 219 15.53 0.63 -1.58
CA ARG A 219 15.18 1.60 -2.62
C ARG A 219 15.57 1.07 -4.01
N ASP A 220 16.76 0.51 -4.12
CA ASP A 220 17.35 0.09 -5.40
C ASP A 220 16.79 -1.24 -5.89
N LEU A 221 16.19 -2.07 -5.02
CA LEU A 221 15.52 -3.32 -5.42
C LEU A 221 14.38 -3.09 -6.43
N ARG A 222 13.76 -1.90 -6.45
CA ARG A 222 12.85 -1.49 -7.53
C ARG A 222 13.58 -1.38 -8.88
N SER A 223 14.82 -0.89 -8.88
CA SER A 223 15.65 -0.69 -10.07
C SER A 223 16.27 -1.99 -10.60
N TYR A 224 16.45 -3.00 -9.75
CA TYR A 224 17.10 -4.26 -10.14
C TYR A 224 16.26 -5.15 -11.05
N GLU A 225 14.92 -5.08 -10.98
CA GLU A 225 14.06 -5.88 -11.87
C GLU A 225 13.80 -5.21 -13.23
N GLU A 226 13.81 -3.87 -13.31
CA GLU A 226 13.74 -3.14 -14.59
C GLU A 226 15.02 -3.31 -15.44
N GLY A 227 16.16 -3.62 -14.82
CA GLY A 227 17.45 -3.86 -15.49
C GLY A 227 17.59 -5.22 -16.19
N CYS A 228 16.60 -6.12 -16.10
CA CYS A 228 16.60 -7.41 -16.79
C CYS A 228 15.96 -7.36 -18.20
N HIS A 229 15.53 -6.19 -18.66
CA HIS A 229 14.82 -6.00 -19.93
C HIS A 229 15.50 -5.04 -20.92
N GLN A 230 16.80 -4.73 -20.76
CA GLN A 230 17.59 -3.99 -21.76
C GLN A 230 18.66 -4.87 -22.40
#